data_AF-H8FNX4-F1
#
_entry.id   AF-H8FNX4-F1
#
_cell.length_a   1.000
_cell.length_b   1.000
_cell.length_c   1.000
_cell.angle_alpha   90.00
_cell.angle_beta   90.00
_cell.angle_gamma   90.00
#
_symmetry.space_group_name_H-M   'P 1'
#
loop_
_entity.id
_entity.type
_entity.pdbx_description
1 polymer ?
#
loop_
_entity_poly.entity_id
_entity_poly.type
_entity_poly.pdbx_seq_one_letter_code
_entity_poly.pdbx_strand_id
1 'polypeptide(L)'
;MNAPRSGPGRWELPALRLWHAALAGGFLVAWLTADEDTYRMHVFAGYWVLIAVALRLGLAAIGTPRGPLALVRPGRSRLMIWMGGILMTMVGAAALSGVVADAVTSVEDLHEGLSEGGLWLIPAHAVLVAWVFQGKRLREKVLSTIRPSVVPMLVLLGLVAASPAYAVDPARDAILATYAAAAKAADGTFGGFSAARGEQIYRARNTVNPDFPSCATCHTDDPTRPGRHAKTGREIAPAAVSANPKRFTDAEKVEERFNRDCKTVLGRECSARDRGDFITFLASK
;
A
#
# COMPACT_ATOMS: atom_id res chain seq x y z
N MET A 1 -48.36 27.41 -3.14
CA MET A 1 -47.75 27.71 -1.82
C MET A 1 -46.35 27.12 -1.80
N ASN A 2 -45.30 27.95 -1.78
CA ASN A 2 -43.93 27.46 -1.65
C ASN A 2 -43.66 27.15 -0.18
N ALA A 3 -43.48 25.88 0.16
CA ALA A 3 -43.03 25.49 1.50
C ALA A 3 -41.73 26.24 1.86
N PRO A 4 -41.58 26.73 3.10
CA PRO A 4 -40.36 27.41 3.51
C PRO A 4 -39.16 26.49 3.29
N ARG A 5 -38.16 26.99 2.56
CA ARG A 5 -36.94 26.24 2.26
C ARG A 5 -36.20 25.99 3.56
N SER A 6 -36.24 24.77 4.08
CA SER A 6 -35.46 24.39 5.25
C SER A 6 -33.98 24.61 4.98
N GLY A 7 -33.33 25.38 5.87
CA GLY A 7 -31.88 25.54 5.91
C GLY A 7 -31.19 24.26 6.38
N PRO A 8 -29.85 24.20 6.29
CA PRO A 8 -29.08 23.06 6.79
C PRO A 8 -29.38 22.79 8.27
N GLY A 9 -29.50 21.51 8.64
CA GLY A 9 -29.61 21.11 10.05
C GLY A 9 -28.34 21.45 10.83
N ARG A 10 -28.48 21.93 12.08
CA ARG A 10 -27.34 22.33 12.94
C ARG A 10 -26.36 21.18 13.24
N TRP A 11 -26.83 19.94 13.14
CA TRP A 11 -26.06 18.72 13.40
C TRP A 11 -25.26 18.24 12.18
N GLU A 12 -25.61 18.69 10.97
CA GLU A 12 -25.06 18.14 9.74
C GLU A 12 -23.56 18.41 9.56
N LEU A 13 -23.11 19.63 9.91
CA LEU A 13 -21.70 20.00 9.81
C LEU A 13 -20.83 19.31 10.87
N PRO A 14 -21.22 19.24 12.16
CA PRO A 14 -20.55 18.38 13.15
C PRO A 14 -20.46 16.92 12.71
N ALA A 15 -21.56 16.34 12.21
CA ALA A 15 -21.59 14.96 11.75
C ALA A 15 -20.60 14.73 10.59
N LEU A 16 -20.55 15.66 9.63
CA LEU A 16 -19.59 15.57 8.53
C LEU A 16 -18.13 15.67 9.00
N ARG A 17 -17.82 16.50 10.00
CA ARG A 17 -16.46 16.62 10.56
C ARG A 17 -16.05 15.36 11.31
N LEU A 18 -16.96 14.82 12.13
CA LEU A 18 -16.74 13.56 12.85
C LEU A 18 -16.50 12.42 11.86
N TRP A 19 -17.27 12.37 10.77
CA TRP A 19 -17.07 11.40 9.70
C TRP A 19 -15.68 11.52 9.05
N HIS A 20 -15.22 12.73 8.73
CA HIS A 20 -13.87 12.93 8.18
C HIS A 20 -12.78 12.47 9.17
N ALA A 21 -12.95 12.76 10.47
CA ALA A 21 -12.03 12.32 11.50
C ALA A 21 -11.99 10.78 11.61
N ALA A 22 -13.16 10.13 11.60
CA ALA A 22 -13.27 8.68 11.62
C ALA A 22 -12.60 8.04 10.39
N LEU A 23 -12.82 8.60 9.19
CA LEU A 23 -12.22 8.12 7.96
C LEU A 23 -10.69 8.29 7.96
N ALA A 24 -10.20 9.47 8.35
CA ALA A 24 -8.78 9.77 8.42
C ALA A 24 -8.06 8.90 9.47
N GLY A 25 -8.68 8.70 10.64
CA GLY A 25 -8.17 7.78 11.67
C GLY A 25 -8.08 6.34 11.18
N GLY A 26 -9.11 5.87 10.45
CA GLY A 26 -9.08 4.54 9.83
C GLY A 26 -7.92 4.37 8.86
N PHE A 27 -7.70 5.33 7.96
CA PHE A 27 -6.57 5.30 7.03
C PHE A 27 -5.21 5.33 7.74
N LEU A 28 -5.06 6.16 8.78
CA LEU A 28 -3.82 6.23 9.53
C LEU A 28 -3.49 4.90 10.21
N VAL A 29 -4.48 4.28 10.86
CA VAL A 29 -4.29 2.96 11.48
C VAL A 29 -3.97 1.92 10.41
N ALA A 30 -4.69 1.87 9.30
CA ALA A 30 -4.41 0.94 8.21
C ALA A 30 -2.97 1.09 7.69
N TRP A 31 -2.49 2.31 7.49
CA TRP A 31 -1.14 2.57 7.02
C TRP A 31 -0.07 2.14 8.05
N LEU A 32 -0.25 2.47 9.33
CA LEU A 32 0.70 2.12 10.39
C LEU A 32 0.76 0.62 10.70
N THR A 33 -0.30 -0.13 10.34
CA THR A 33 -0.46 -1.54 10.71
C THR A 33 -0.42 -2.50 9.53
N ALA A 34 -0.03 -2.02 8.35
CA ALA A 34 0.07 -2.81 7.12
C ALA A 34 1.19 -3.87 7.15
N ASP A 35 1.88 -4.06 8.26
CA ASP A 35 2.88 -5.09 8.44
C ASP A 35 2.24 -6.47 8.74
N GLU A 36 3.06 -7.52 8.67
CA GLU A 36 2.60 -8.90 8.88
C GLU A 36 2.25 -9.19 10.35
N ASP A 37 2.88 -8.48 11.29
CA ASP A 37 2.73 -8.68 12.73
C ASP A 37 1.46 -8.00 13.29
N THR A 38 1.09 -6.82 12.78
CA THR A 38 -0.12 -6.10 13.21
C THR A 38 -1.27 -6.16 12.20
N TYR A 39 -1.17 -7.07 11.22
CA TYR A 39 -2.14 -7.26 10.14
C TYR A 39 -3.61 -7.30 10.58
N ARG A 40 -3.93 -7.87 11.75
CA ARG A 40 -5.32 -7.88 12.26
C ARG A 40 -5.87 -6.47 12.54
N MET A 41 -5.02 -5.53 12.97
CA MET A 41 -5.39 -4.13 13.11
C MET A 41 -5.62 -3.46 11.76
N HIS A 42 -4.83 -3.82 10.74
CA HIS A 42 -5.02 -3.35 9.37
C HIS A 42 -6.36 -3.81 8.80
N VAL A 43 -6.70 -5.09 8.94
CA VAL A 43 -7.99 -5.65 8.53
C VAL A 43 -9.14 -4.94 9.25
N PHE A 44 -9.05 -4.75 10.57
CA PHE A 44 -10.03 -3.99 11.34
C PHE A 44 -10.21 -2.56 10.80
N ALA A 45 -9.10 -1.88 10.50
CA ALA A 45 -9.14 -0.54 9.92
C ALA A 45 -9.81 -0.52 8.53
N GLY A 46 -9.60 -1.55 7.71
CA GLY A 46 -10.31 -1.74 6.44
C GLY A 46 -11.83 -1.81 6.62
N TYR A 47 -12.32 -2.65 7.55
CA TYR A 47 -13.73 -2.70 7.91
C TYR A 47 -14.26 -1.37 8.44
N TRP A 48 -13.48 -0.67 9.28
CA TRP A 48 -13.84 0.65 9.79
C TRP A 48 -14.03 1.68 8.67
N VAL A 49 -13.13 1.69 7.69
CA VAL A 49 -13.23 2.58 6.51
C VAL A 49 -14.48 2.23 5.68
N LEU A 50 -14.78 0.95 5.46
CA LEU A 50 -16.01 0.53 4.78
C LEU A 50 -17.27 1.01 5.51
N ILE A 51 -17.31 0.84 6.83
CA ILE A 51 -18.40 1.34 7.68
C ILE A 51 -18.51 2.87 7.54
N ALA A 52 -17.40 3.59 7.56
CA ALA A 52 -17.40 5.04 7.37
C ALA A 52 -17.95 5.43 5.99
N VAL A 53 -17.60 4.72 4.92
CA VAL A 53 -18.16 4.95 3.57
C VAL A 53 -19.67 4.71 3.55
N ALA A 54 -20.14 3.59 4.11
CA ALA A 54 -21.57 3.28 4.21
C ALA A 54 -22.32 4.34 5.04
N LEU A 55 -21.77 4.74 6.19
CA LEU A 55 -22.32 5.82 7.01
C LEU A 55 -22.39 7.14 6.25
N ARG A 56 -21.41 7.45 5.39
CA ARG A 56 -21.47 8.68 4.58
C ARG A 56 -22.67 8.70 3.66
N LEU A 57 -22.94 7.57 3.00
CA LEU A 57 -24.08 7.41 2.09
C LEU A 57 -25.39 7.47 2.86
N GLY A 58 -25.48 6.80 4.01
CA GLY A 58 -26.64 6.89 4.91
C GLY A 58 -26.91 8.31 5.39
N LEU A 59 -25.88 9.01 5.86
CA LEU A 59 -25.95 10.43 6.25
C LEU A 59 -26.42 11.32 5.08
N ALA A 60 -26.04 11.00 3.85
CA ALA A 60 -26.48 11.73 2.68
C ALA A 60 -27.97 11.52 2.36
N ALA A 61 -28.52 10.34 2.67
CA ALA A 61 -29.92 10.01 2.47
C ALA A 61 -30.85 10.70 3.48
N ILE A 62 -30.38 10.95 4.71
CA ILE A 62 -31.17 11.60 5.78
C ILE A 62 -30.91 13.10 5.92
N GLY A 63 -29.86 13.62 5.28
CA GLY A 63 -29.48 15.03 5.31
C GLY A 63 -30.43 15.93 4.52
N THR A 64 -30.39 17.24 4.77
CA THR A 64 -31.22 18.18 4.01
C THR A 64 -30.67 18.37 2.57
N PRO A 65 -31.51 18.58 1.55
CA PRO A 65 -31.06 18.73 0.15
C PRO A 65 -30.13 19.93 -0.10
N ARG A 66 -30.17 20.93 0.78
CA ARG A 66 -29.27 22.09 0.76
C ARG A 66 -28.17 21.99 1.81
N GLY A 67 -28.14 20.93 2.60
CA GLY A 67 -27.20 20.72 3.67
C GLY A 67 -25.82 20.25 3.21
N PRO A 68 -24.81 20.30 4.08
CA PRO A 68 -23.46 19.82 3.77
C PRO A 68 -23.39 18.30 3.55
N LEU A 69 -24.40 17.53 4.00
CA LEU A 69 -24.44 16.08 3.81
C LEU A 69 -24.96 15.67 2.42
N ALA A 70 -25.68 16.53 1.70
CA ALA A 70 -26.23 16.23 0.39
C ALA A 70 -25.15 15.81 -0.63
N LEU A 71 -25.43 14.73 -1.38
CA LEU A 71 -24.54 14.25 -2.46
C LEU A 71 -24.43 15.29 -3.58
N VAL A 72 -25.57 15.84 -3.99
CA VAL A 72 -25.68 16.89 -5.00
C VAL A 72 -26.44 18.06 -4.39
N ARG A 73 -25.77 19.21 -4.26
CA ARG A 73 -26.35 20.43 -3.71
C ARG A 73 -26.47 21.49 -4.81
N PRO A 74 -27.61 22.22 -4.91
CA PRO A 74 -27.74 23.37 -5.79
C PRO A 74 -26.63 24.42 -5.53
N GLY A 75 -25.94 24.84 -6.59
CA GLY A 75 -24.84 25.82 -6.51
C GLY A 75 -23.47 25.26 -6.09
N ARG A 76 -23.34 23.94 -5.88
CA ARG A 76 -22.03 23.30 -5.69
C ARG A 76 -21.32 23.17 -7.06
N SER A 77 -20.02 23.47 -7.11
CA SER A 77 -19.27 23.36 -8.36
C SER A 77 -19.20 21.91 -8.85
N ARG A 78 -19.24 21.71 -10.18
CA ARG A 78 -19.11 20.38 -10.80
C ARG A 78 -17.84 19.67 -10.35
N LEU A 79 -16.75 20.41 -10.19
CA LEU A 79 -15.47 19.91 -9.66
C LEU A 79 -15.65 19.23 -8.29
N MET A 80 -16.34 19.86 -7.34
CA MET A 80 -16.49 19.33 -5.98
C MET A 80 -17.44 18.13 -5.90
N ILE A 81 -18.32 17.95 -6.90
CA ILE A 81 -19.18 16.78 -7.04
C ILE A 81 -18.35 15.61 -7.59
N TRP A 82 -17.62 15.82 -8.69
CA TRP A 82 -16.75 14.82 -9.30
C TRP A 82 -15.65 14.36 -8.35
N MET A 83 -14.93 15.31 -7.73
CA MET A 83 -13.88 15.01 -6.76
C MET A 83 -14.42 14.16 -5.61
N GLY A 84 -15.57 14.53 -5.05
CA GLY A 84 -16.19 13.76 -3.96
C GLY A 84 -16.62 12.36 -4.39
N GLY A 85 -17.20 12.22 -5.59
CA GLY A 85 -17.58 10.92 -6.15
C GLY A 85 -16.38 10.01 -6.39
N ILE A 86 -15.35 10.51 -7.08
CA ILE A 86 -14.12 9.76 -7.39
C ILE A 86 -13.44 9.30 -6.10
N LEU A 87 -13.29 10.19 -5.12
CA LEU A 87 -12.70 9.83 -3.82
C LEU A 87 -13.52 8.75 -3.13
N MET A 88 -14.85 8.88 -3.07
CA MET A 88 -15.69 7.90 -2.39
C MET A 88 -15.63 6.53 -3.08
N THR A 89 -15.62 6.51 -4.41
CA THR A 89 -15.49 5.28 -5.19
C THR A 89 -14.13 4.63 -4.98
N MET A 90 -13.03 5.40 -5.06
CA MET A 90 -11.68 4.86 -4.86
C MET A 90 -11.46 4.36 -3.43
N VAL A 91 -11.86 5.15 -2.42
CA VAL A 91 -11.76 4.77 -1.00
C VAL A 91 -12.60 3.52 -0.72
N GLY A 92 -13.84 3.48 -1.22
CA GLY A 92 -14.72 2.31 -1.07
C GLY A 92 -14.17 1.08 -1.77
N ALA A 93 -13.63 1.23 -2.98
CA ALA A 93 -13.04 0.13 -3.74
C ALA A 93 -11.79 -0.42 -3.05
N ALA A 94 -10.87 0.44 -2.59
CA ALA A 94 -9.66 0.03 -1.88
C ALA A 94 -9.98 -0.67 -0.55
N ALA A 95 -10.93 -0.15 0.24
CA ALA A 95 -11.32 -0.76 1.49
C ALA A 95 -12.07 -2.10 1.27
N LEU A 96 -12.91 -2.18 0.25
CA LEU A 96 -13.62 -3.42 -0.11
C LEU A 96 -12.64 -4.48 -0.60
N SER A 97 -11.71 -4.12 -1.49
CA SER A 97 -10.72 -5.04 -2.00
C SER A 97 -9.82 -5.55 -0.89
N GLY A 98 -9.50 -4.74 0.13
CA GLY A 98 -8.72 -5.18 1.30
C GLY A 98 -9.46 -6.20 2.16
N VAL A 99 -10.75 -5.98 2.41
CA VAL A 99 -11.59 -6.96 3.12
C VAL A 99 -11.73 -8.26 2.32
N VAL A 100 -11.86 -8.18 0.99
CA VAL A 100 -11.91 -9.38 0.14
C VAL A 100 -10.56 -10.10 0.10
N ALA A 101 -9.45 -9.35 0.09
CA ALA A 101 -8.10 -9.91 0.07
C ALA A 101 -7.78 -10.77 1.31
N ASP A 102 -8.40 -10.48 2.46
CA ASP A 102 -8.29 -11.31 3.67
C ASP A 102 -8.84 -12.74 3.46
N ALA A 103 -9.83 -12.90 2.58
CA ALA A 103 -10.42 -14.20 2.24
C ALA A 103 -9.88 -14.79 0.94
N VAL A 104 -9.39 -13.96 0.02
CA VAL A 104 -8.99 -14.34 -1.34
C VAL A 104 -7.66 -13.70 -1.69
N THR A 105 -6.56 -14.44 -1.47
CA THR A 105 -5.17 -13.96 -1.65
C THR A 105 -4.88 -13.42 -3.06
N SER A 106 -5.57 -13.90 -4.09
CA SER A 106 -5.41 -13.37 -5.46
C SER A 106 -5.88 -11.92 -5.62
N VAL A 107 -6.58 -11.35 -4.64
CA VAL A 107 -7.05 -9.96 -4.63
C VAL A 107 -6.05 -9.03 -3.93
N GLU A 108 -5.00 -9.55 -3.29
CA GLU A 108 -3.98 -8.75 -2.59
C GLU A 108 -3.31 -7.74 -3.53
N ASP A 109 -2.89 -8.15 -4.73
CA ASP A 109 -2.25 -7.25 -5.71
C ASP A 109 -3.19 -6.12 -6.16
N LEU A 110 -4.48 -6.44 -6.34
CA LEU A 110 -5.47 -5.42 -6.68
C LEU A 110 -5.64 -4.42 -5.54
N HIS A 111 -5.72 -4.91 -4.30
CA HIS A 111 -5.81 -4.06 -3.13
C HIS A 111 -4.56 -3.20 -2.93
N GLU A 112 -3.37 -3.76 -3.14
CA GLU A 112 -2.11 -3.04 -3.10
C GLU A 112 -2.12 -1.90 -4.13
N GLY A 113 -2.40 -2.21 -5.41
CA GLY A 113 -2.44 -1.19 -6.46
C GLY A 113 -3.50 -0.10 -6.23
N LEU A 114 -4.69 -0.46 -5.73
CA LEU A 114 -5.73 0.51 -5.38
C LEU A 114 -5.32 1.39 -4.19
N SER A 115 -4.65 0.82 -3.20
CA SER A 115 -4.20 1.52 -1.99
C SER A 115 -3.03 2.45 -2.28
N GLU A 116 -2.06 2.02 -3.11
CA GLU A 116 -0.97 2.87 -3.61
C GLU A 116 -1.50 4.08 -4.38
N GLY A 117 -2.46 3.86 -5.29
CA GLY A 117 -3.15 4.97 -5.96
C GLY A 117 -3.89 5.89 -4.99
N GLY A 118 -4.50 5.31 -3.95
CA GLY A 118 -5.17 6.03 -2.86
C GLY A 118 -4.23 6.93 -2.05
N LEU A 119 -3.01 6.49 -1.76
CA LEU A 119 -2.00 7.22 -0.97
C LEU A 119 -1.67 8.59 -1.59
N TRP A 120 -1.70 8.71 -2.92
CA TRP A 120 -1.49 9.98 -3.61
C TRP A 120 -2.78 10.79 -3.77
N LEU A 121 -3.92 10.12 -3.91
CA LEU A 121 -5.20 10.78 -4.12
C LEU A 121 -5.68 11.58 -2.89
N ILE A 122 -5.44 11.07 -1.68
CA ILE A 122 -5.82 11.74 -0.41
C ILE A 122 -5.09 13.09 -0.22
N PRO A 123 -3.75 13.18 -0.29
CA PRO A 123 -3.05 14.46 -0.18
C PRO A 123 -3.39 15.38 -1.36
N ALA A 124 -3.54 14.85 -2.57
CA ALA A 124 -3.98 15.67 -3.72
C ALA A 124 -5.36 16.31 -3.47
N HIS A 125 -6.29 15.56 -2.87
CA HIS A 125 -7.59 16.10 -2.43
C HIS A 125 -7.43 17.20 -1.39
N ALA A 126 -6.62 16.98 -0.35
CA ALA A 126 -6.39 17.97 0.70
C ALA A 126 -5.79 19.28 0.14
N VAL A 127 -4.81 19.17 -0.75
CA VAL A 127 -4.19 20.31 -1.44
C VAL A 127 -5.21 21.03 -2.32
N LEU A 128 -6.00 20.30 -3.12
CA LEU A 128 -7.02 20.89 -3.98
C LEU A 128 -8.09 21.63 -3.16
N VAL A 129 -8.56 21.05 -2.06
CA VAL A 129 -9.52 21.70 -1.16
C VAL A 129 -8.90 22.96 -0.54
N ALA A 130 -7.68 22.87 -0.03
CA ALA A 130 -6.97 24.03 0.51
C ALA A 130 -6.85 25.13 -0.55
N TRP A 131 -6.51 24.78 -1.79
CA TRP A 131 -6.43 25.71 -2.91
C TRP A 131 -7.79 26.34 -3.27
N VAL A 132 -8.87 25.56 -3.32
CA VAL A 132 -10.21 26.09 -3.63
C VAL A 132 -10.68 27.08 -2.55
N PHE A 133 -10.44 26.79 -1.27
CA PHE A 133 -10.94 27.60 -0.16
C PHE A 133 -10.01 28.75 0.26
N GLN A 134 -8.69 28.58 0.13
CA GLN A 134 -7.69 29.64 0.42
C GLN A 134 -7.27 30.43 -0.83
N GLY A 135 -7.62 29.96 -2.03
CA GLY A 135 -7.14 30.46 -3.31
C GLY A 135 -7.46 31.91 -3.61
N LYS A 136 -8.48 32.54 -3.00
CA LYS A 136 -8.69 33.99 -3.16
C LYS A 136 -7.56 34.81 -2.50
N ARG A 137 -7.19 34.46 -1.25
CA ARG A 137 -6.11 35.14 -0.52
C ARG A 137 -4.72 34.83 -1.09
N LEU A 138 -4.53 33.61 -1.60
CA LEU A 138 -3.27 33.21 -2.22
C LEU A 138 -3.12 33.77 -3.64
N ARG A 139 -4.20 33.80 -4.44
CA ARG A 139 -4.21 34.47 -5.76
C ARG A 139 -3.89 35.95 -5.64
N GLU A 140 -4.45 36.66 -4.68
CA GLU A 140 -4.16 38.09 -4.48
C GLU A 140 -2.69 38.35 -4.08
N LYS A 141 -2.06 37.45 -3.31
CA LYS A 141 -0.64 37.55 -2.94
C LYS A 141 0.33 37.08 -4.03
N VAL A 142 -0.05 36.10 -4.84
CA VAL A 142 0.81 35.52 -5.88
C VAL A 142 0.67 36.29 -7.20
N LEU A 143 -0.53 36.72 -7.59
CA LEU A 143 -0.76 37.55 -8.79
C LEU A 143 -0.22 38.98 -8.64
N SER A 144 -0.02 39.49 -7.42
CA SER A 144 0.71 40.73 -7.19
C SER A 144 2.23 40.58 -7.31
N THR A 145 2.74 39.34 -7.34
CA THR A 145 4.17 39.04 -7.39
C THR A 145 4.63 38.46 -8.73
N ILE A 146 3.71 37.93 -9.57
CA ILE A 146 4.05 37.25 -10.83
C ILE A 146 3.56 38.06 -12.04
N ARG A 147 4.50 38.63 -12.81
CA ARG A 147 4.25 39.19 -14.16
C ARG A 147 3.77 38.07 -15.12
N PRO A 148 2.85 38.35 -16.06
CA PRO A 148 2.05 37.34 -16.77
C PRO A 148 2.77 36.60 -17.92
N SER A 149 4.09 36.39 -17.84
CA SER A 149 4.88 35.90 -18.98
C SER A 149 5.48 34.50 -18.85
N VAL A 150 5.08 33.70 -17.86
CA VAL A 150 5.62 32.33 -17.70
C VAL A 150 4.52 31.32 -17.38
N VAL A 151 3.60 31.12 -18.32
CA VAL A 151 2.69 29.97 -18.37
C VAL A 151 2.55 29.63 -19.85
N PRO A 152 3.37 28.71 -20.40
CA PRO A 152 3.01 27.29 -20.32
C PRO A 152 4.21 26.34 -20.47
N MET A 153 4.76 25.81 -19.38
CA MET A 153 5.73 24.71 -19.48
C MET A 153 5.79 23.98 -18.16
N LEU A 154 4.94 22.95 -17.99
CA LEU A 154 5.07 21.80 -17.08
C LEU A 154 3.73 21.04 -16.97
N VAL A 155 3.12 20.74 -18.11
CA VAL A 155 2.14 19.65 -18.23
C VAL A 155 2.56 18.81 -19.43
N LEU A 156 3.73 18.19 -19.32
CA LEU A 156 4.14 17.08 -20.18
C LEU A 156 5.33 16.37 -19.52
N LEU A 157 5.07 15.57 -18.49
CA LEU A 157 5.92 14.42 -18.24
C LEU A 157 5.01 13.20 -18.26
N GLY A 158 4.98 12.60 -19.45
CA GLY A 158 4.13 11.50 -19.80
C GLY A 158 4.38 10.29 -18.92
N LEU A 159 3.27 9.62 -18.60
CA LEU A 159 3.20 8.20 -18.29
C LEU A 159 4.19 7.42 -19.16
N VAL A 160 5.23 6.88 -18.55
CA VAL A 160 5.86 5.67 -19.06
C VAL A 160 5.19 4.52 -18.33
N ALA A 161 4.21 3.91 -18.99
CA ALA A 161 3.72 2.60 -18.61
C ALA A 161 4.78 1.56 -18.99
N ALA A 162 5.41 0.93 -18.00
CA ALA A 162 6.17 -0.28 -18.23
C ALA A 162 5.19 -1.45 -18.40
N SER A 163 5.31 -2.19 -19.50
CA SER A 163 4.64 -3.49 -19.67
C SER A 163 5.50 -4.59 -19.04
N PRO A 164 4.94 -5.59 -18.33
CA PRO A 164 5.73 -6.73 -17.92
C PRO A 164 5.89 -7.69 -19.12
N ALA A 165 7.13 -7.99 -19.49
CA ALA A 165 7.45 -9.12 -20.35
C ALA A 165 7.78 -10.32 -19.46
N TYR A 166 7.07 -11.43 -19.63
CA TYR A 166 7.31 -12.68 -18.90
C TYR A 166 8.29 -13.56 -19.69
N ALA A 167 9.53 -13.62 -19.24
CA ALA A 167 10.50 -14.72 -19.40
C ALA A 167 11.77 -14.29 -18.62
N VAL A 168 12.32 -15.16 -17.76
CA VAL A 168 13.49 -14.90 -16.86
C VAL A 168 13.56 -13.44 -16.38
N ASP A 169 12.96 -13.15 -15.23
CA ASP A 169 12.76 -11.76 -14.81
C ASP A 169 14.10 -10.99 -14.68
N PRO A 170 14.39 -10.00 -15.56
CA PRO A 170 15.64 -9.23 -15.51
C PRO A 170 15.81 -8.47 -14.19
N ALA A 171 14.72 -8.22 -13.45
CA ALA A 171 14.80 -7.59 -12.14
C ALA A 171 15.46 -8.52 -11.11
N ARG A 172 15.19 -9.83 -11.15
CA ARG A 172 15.84 -10.78 -10.22
C ARG A 172 17.33 -10.89 -10.49
N ASP A 173 17.71 -10.96 -11.76
CA ASP A 173 19.11 -11.00 -12.16
C ASP A 173 19.84 -9.72 -11.74
N ALA A 174 19.19 -8.55 -11.84
CA ALA A 174 19.73 -7.29 -11.34
C ALA A 174 19.92 -7.28 -9.81
N ILE A 175 18.97 -7.85 -9.06
CA ILE A 175 19.08 -8.01 -7.59
C ILE A 175 20.27 -8.92 -7.25
N LEU A 176 20.38 -10.09 -7.91
CA LEU A 176 21.51 -11.01 -7.72
C LEU A 176 22.85 -10.37 -8.10
N ALA A 177 22.91 -9.60 -9.18
CA ALA A 177 24.11 -8.88 -9.59
C ALA A 177 24.55 -7.85 -8.54
N THR A 178 23.59 -7.15 -7.93
CA THR A 178 23.85 -6.20 -6.83
C THR A 178 24.46 -6.91 -5.63
N TYR A 179 23.89 -8.05 -5.21
CA TYR A 179 24.48 -8.85 -4.13
C TYR A 179 25.84 -9.44 -4.51
N ALA A 180 26.05 -9.82 -5.76
CA ALA A 180 27.31 -10.40 -6.21
C ALA A 180 28.44 -9.37 -6.13
N ALA A 181 28.17 -8.12 -6.54
CA ALA A 181 29.11 -7.01 -6.39
C ALA A 181 29.45 -6.74 -4.92
N ALA A 182 28.44 -6.69 -4.04
CA ALA A 182 28.65 -6.49 -2.60
C ALA A 182 29.40 -7.66 -1.94
N ALA A 183 29.07 -8.91 -2.31
CA ALA A 183 29.75 -10.10 -1.80
C ALA A 183 31.22 -10.16 -2.23
N LYS A 184 31.52 -9.78 -3.48
CA LYS A 184 32.89 -9.69 -3.99
C LYS A 184 33.70 -8.57 -3.33
N ALA A 185 33.06 -7.44 -3.02
CA ALA A 185 33.69 -6.34 -2.29
C ALA A 185 34.03 -6.74 -0.84
N ALA A 186 33.16 -7.53 -0.20
CA ALA A 186 33.38 -8.02 1.16
C ALA A 186 34.38 -9.19 1.24
N ASP A 187 34.42 -10.04 0.22
CA ASP A 187 35.28 -11.22 0.16
C ASP A 187 35.76 -11.46 -1.28
N GLY A 188 37.05 -11.17 -1.53
CA GLY A 188 37.68 -11.32 -2.85
C GLY A 188 37.73 -12.76 -3.36
N THR A 189 37.46 -13.76 -2.51
CA THR A 189 37.37 -15.18 -2.90
C THR A 189 35.96 -15.58 -3.35
N PHE A 190 35.01 -14.65 -3.39
CA PHE A 190 33.64 -14.92 -3.84
C PHE A 190 33.61 -15.50 -5.27
N GLY A 191 33.32 -16.80 -5.37
CA GLY A 191 33.21 -17.54 -6.63
C GLY A 191 31.80 -17.66 -7.19
N GLY A 192 30.79 -17.08 -6.52
CA GLY A 192 29.38 -17.16 -6.92
C GLY A 192 28.45 -17.68 -5.83
N PHE A 193 27.16 -17.57 -6.09
CA PHE A 193 26.11 -18.05 -5.19
C PHE A 193 25.89 -19.57 -5.30
N SER A 194 25.32 -20.17 -4.26
CA SER A 194 25.08 -21.60 -4.15
C SER A 194 23.69 -21.88 -3.60
N ALA A 195 22.89 -22.62 -4.37
CA ALA A 195 21.60 -23.13 -3.91
C ALA A 195 21.72 -24.03 -2.68
N ALA A 196 22.80 -24.82 -2.57
CA ALA A 196 23.01 -25.70 -1.42
C ALA A 196 23.25 -24.90 -0.12
N ARG A 197 24.01 -23.80 -0.19
CA ARG A 197 24.19 -22.90 0.97
C ARG A 197 22.89 -22.16 1.29
N GLY A 198 22.16 -21.72 0.27
CA GLY A 198 20.84 -21.10 0.44
C GLY A 198 19.83 -22.03 1.12
N GLU A 199 19.81 -23.30 0.75
CA GLU A 199 18.96 -24.31 1.39
C GLU A 199 19.32 -24.50 2.88
N GLN A 200 20.61 -24.50 3.20
CA GLN A 200 21.06 -24.59 4.60
C GLN A 200 20.57 -23.39 5.40
N ILE A 201 20.62 -22.17 4.84
CA ILE A 201 20.06 -20.96 5.49
C ILE A 201 18.55 -21.11 5.68
N TYR A 202 17.82 -21.53 4.65
CA TYR A 202 16.36 -21.69 4.70
C TYR A 202 15.91 -22.69 5.75
N ARG A 203 16.61 -23.83 5.87
CA ARG A 203 16.29 -24.92 6.79
C ARG A 203 16.93 -24.77 8.18
N ALA A 204 17.82 -23.80 8.36
CA ALA A 204 18.49 -23.59 9.63
C ALA A 204 17.46 -23.38 10.74
N ARG A 205 17.71 -24.02 11.89
CA ARG A 205 16.93 -23.85 13.12
C ARG A 205 17.78 -23.12 14.15
N ASN A 206 17.23 -22.05 14.70
CA ASN A 206 17.89 -21.17 15.65
C ASN A 206 17.01 -20.96 16.89
N THR A 207 17.62 -20.59 18.01
CA THR A 207 16.93 -20.35 19.28
C THR A 207 16.74 -18.85 19.58
N VAL A 208 17.03 -17.98 18.62
CA VAL A 208 16.96 -16.51 18.77
C VAL A 208 15.53 -16.07 19.05
N ASN A 209 14.58 -16.60 18.28
CA ASN A 209 13.17 -16.32 18.44
C ASN A 209 12.40 -17.65 18.55
N PRO A 210 11.78 -17.96 19.70
CA PRO A 210 11.08 -19.22 19.89
C PRO A 210 9.85 -19.36 18.99
N ASP A 211 9.26 -18.24 18.56
CA ASP A 211 8.09 -18.23 17.66
C ASP A 211 8.50 -18.46 16.19
N PHE A 212 9.75 -18.11 15.84
CA PHE A 212 10.27 -18.17 14.47
C PHE A 212 11.65 -18.82 14.42
N PRO A 213 11.77 -20.11 14.77
CA PRO A 213 13.07 -20.77 14.83
C PRO A 213 13.70 -21.01 13.45
N SER A 214 12.96 -20.91 12.34
CA SER A 214 13.44 -21.19 10.99
C SER A 214 12.63 -20.43 9.94
N CYS A 215 13.20 -20.19 8.75
CA CYS A 215 12.45 -19.66 7.61
C CYS A 215 11.31 -20.62 7.22
N ALA A 216 11.57 -21.93 7.33
CA ALA A 216 10.58 -22.98 7.08
C ALA A 216 9.41 -22.97 8.08
N THR A 217 9.51 -22.29 9.23
CA THR A 217 8.38 -22.16 10.18
C THR A 217 7.19 -21.48 9.52
N CYS A 218 7.42 -20.43 8.72
CA CYS A 218 6.35 -19.72 8.02
C CYS A 218 6.20 -20.19 6.57
N HIS A 219 7.29 -20.57 5.89
CA HIS A 219 7.29 -20.92 4.47
C HIS A 219 7.20 -22.43 4.17
N THR A 220 7.08 -23.26 5.20
CA THR A 220 7.07 -24.74 5.15
C THR A 220 8.40 -25.37 4.71
N ASP A 221 8.55 -26.69 4.84
CA ASP A 221 9.75 -27.40 4.36
C ASP A 221 9.81 -27.54 2.83
N ASP A 222 8.67 -27.39 2.15
CA ASP A 222 8.52 -27.40 0.69
C ASP A 222 8.17 -25.99 0.20
N PRO A 223 9.16 -25.20 -0.27
CA PRO A 223 8.93 -23.80 -0.63
C PRO A 223 8.01 -23.61 -1.85
N THR A 224 7.64 -24.69 -2.55
CA THR A 224 6.64 -24.67 -3.65
C THR A 224 5.21 -24.60 -3.14
N ARG A 225 5.00 -24.89 -1.85
CA ARG A 225 3.68 -24.83 -1.21
C ARG A 225 3.43 -23.46 -0.58
N PRO A 226 2.15 -23.05 -0.47
CA PRO A 226 1.81 -21.88 0.33
C PRO A 226 2.15 -22.15 1.80
N GLY A 227 2.74 -21.14 2.43
CA GLY A 227 3.05 -21.11 3.86
C GLY A 227 1.96 -20.41 4.67
N ARG A 228 2.20 -20.27 5.97
CA ARG A 228 1.34 -19.50 6.88
C ARG A 228 2.18 -18.80 7.94
N HIS A 229 1.90 -17.54 8.20
CA HIS A 229 2.59 -16.79 9.24
C HIS A 229 2.31 -17.42 10.61
N ALA A 230 3.36 -17.77 11.35
CA ALA A 230 3.24 -18.61 12.55
C ALA A 230 2.35 -18.03 13.65
N LYS A 231 2.29 -16.69 13.77
CA LYS A 231 1.46 -16.00 14.79
C LYS A 231 0.06 -15.64 14.32
N THR A 232 -0.06 -15.18 13.08
CA THR A 232 -1.30 -14.59 12.58
C THR A 232 -2.12 -15.58 11.75
N GLY A 233 -1.53 -16.68 11.30
CA GLY A 233 -2.17 -17.68 10.45
C GLY A 233 -2.41 -17.23 9.01
N ARG A 234 -2.04 -15.98 8.67
CA ARG A 234 -2.17 -15.41 7.33
C ARG A 234 -1.43 -16.28 6.33
N GLU A 235 -2.10 -16.58 5.23
CA GLU A 235 -1.49 -17.36 4.15
C GLU A 235 -0.33 -16.58 3.52
N ILE A 236 0.73 -17.30 3.19
CA ILE A 236 1.91 -16.76 2.51
C ILE A 236 2.02 -17.49 1.19
N ALA A 237 1.98 -16.76 0.07
CA ALA A 237 2.19 -17.36 -1.25
C ALA A 237 3.52 -18.14 -1.31
N PRO A 238 3.67 -19.15 -2.18
CA PRO A 238 4.90 -19.94 -2.27
C PRO A 238 6.17 -19.09 -2.35
N ALA A 239 7.22 -19.52 -1.65
CA ALA A 239 8.52 -18.85 -1.64
C ALA A 239 9.37 -19.22 -2.88
N ALA A 240 9.16 -20.43 -3.41
CA ALA A 240 9.80 -20.93 -4.62
C ALA A 240 9.34 -20.14 -5.85
N VAL A 241 10.29 -19.86 -6.73
CA VAL A 241 10.04 -19.11 -7.96
C VAL A 241 9.19 -19.91 -8.94
N SER A 242 9.35 -21.23 -9.02
CA SER A 242 8.57 -22.07 -9.95
C SER A 242 7.06 -21.98 -9.68
N ALA A 243 6.69 -21.87 -8.42
CA ALA A 243 5.30 -21.78 -7.97
C ALA A 243 4.82 -20.33 -7.86
N ASN A 244 5.73 -19.37 -7.68
CA ASN A 244 5.43 -17.94 -7.67
C ASN A 244 6.51 -17.12 -8.40
N PRO A 245 6.35 -16.90 -9.72
CA PRO A 245 7.34 -16.20 -10.54
C PRO A 245 7.63 -14.75 -10.12
N LYS A 246 6.73 -14.12 -9.35
CA LYS A 246 6.88 -12.74 -8.82
C LYS A 246 7.87 -12.64 -7.65
N ARG A 247 8.38 -13.76 -7.13
CA ARG A 247 9.34 -13.73 -6.03
C ARG A 247 10.66 -13.10 -6.48
N PHE A 248 11.21 -12.21 -5.66
CA PHE A 248 12.49 -11.55 -5.90
C PHE A 248 12.55 -10.70 -7.19
N THR A 249 11.48 -9.96 -7.49
CA THR A 249 11.41 -9.07 -8.68
C THR A 249 11.31 -7.59 -8.30
N ASP A 250 11.21 -7.27 -7.01
CA ASP A 250 11.16 -5.92 -6.45
C ASP A 250 12.31 -5.77 -5.44
N ALA A 251 13.31 -4.98 -5.80
CA ALA A 251 14.53 -4.85 -5.01
C ALA A 251 14.28 -4.21 -3.63
N GLU A 252 13.35 -3.25 -3.55
CA GLU A 252 13.03 -2.55 -2.30
C GLU A 252 12.32 -3.50 -1.33
N LYS A 253 11.31 -4.23 -1.81
CA LYS A 253 10.60 -5.24 -1.01
C LYS A 253 11.53 -6.36 -0.55
N VAL A 254 12.44 -6.82 -1.42
CA VAL A 254 13.43 -7.86 -1.07
C VAL A 254 14.35 -7.38 0.05
N GLU A 255 14.88 -6.16 -0.06
CA GLU A 255 15.72 -5.56 0.98
C GLU A 255 14.98 -5.38 2.31
N GLU A 256 13.76 -4.84 2.26
CA GLU A 256 12.92 -4.67 3.44
C GLU A 256 12.71 -6.01 4.17
N ARG A 257 12.33 -7.06 3.42
CA ARG A 257 12.06 -8.38 3.98
C ARG A 257 13.31 -9.03 4.55
N PHE A 258 14.45 -9.00 3.84
CA PHE A 258 15.69 -9.55 4.40
C PHE A 258 16.16 -8.80 5.66
N ASN A 259 16.04 -7.47 5.69
CA ASN A 259 16.46 -6.69 6.84
C ASN A 259 15.64 -7.01 8.11
N ARG A 260 14.35 -7.32 7.94
CA ARG A 260 13.47 -7.75 9.04
C ARG A 260 13.68 -9.23 9.37
N ASP A 261 13.49 -10.11 8.39
CA ASP A 261 13.33 -11.54 8.62
C ASP A 261 14.65 -12.21 9.04
N CYS A 262 15.80 -11.75 8.54
CA CYS A 262 17.09 -12.27 8.99
C CYS A 262 17.34 -11.99 10.48
N LYS A 263 16.98 -10.79 10.97
CA LYS A 263 17.10 -10.46 12.40
C LYS A 263 16.15 -11.30 13.23
N THR A 264 14.90 -11.44 12.78
CA THR A 264 13.88 -12.22 13.48
C THR A 264 14.25 -13.70 13.58
N VAL A 265 14.69 -14.32 12.49
CA VAL A 265 14.91 -15.77 12.41
C VAL A 265 16.34 -16.15 12.80
N LEU A 266 17.35 -15.42 12.31
CA LEU A 266 18.78 -15.75 12.50
C LEU A 266 19.43 -14.95 13.63
N GLY A 267 18.79 -13.89 14.15
CA GLY A 267 19.37 -13.02 15.19
C GLY A 267 20.51 -12.12 14.70
N ARG A 268 20.70 -12.03 13.38
CA ARG A 268 21.74 -11.22 12.75
C ARG A 268 21.28 -10.75 11.39
N GLU A 269 21.98 -9.76 10.84
CA GLU A 269 21.80 -9.40 9.43
C GLU A 269 22.36 -10.50 8.52
N CYS A 270 21.64 -10.79 7.43
CA CYS A 270 22.16 -11.62 6.35
C CYS A 270 23.18 -10.83 5.54
N SER A 271 24.34 -11.42 5.30
CA SER A 271 25.36 -10.88 4.39
C SER A 271 24.85 -10.88 2.94
N ALA A 272 25.51 -10.13 2.04
CA ALA A 272 25.20 -10.17 0.61
C ALA A 272 25.31 -11.60 0.02
N ARG A 273 26.26 -12.41 0.53
CA ARG A 273 26.38 -13.82 0.17
C ARG A 273 25.18 -14.63 0.64
N ASP A 274 24.77 -14.48 1.90
CA ASP A 274 23.61 -15.18 2.47
C ASP A 274 22.34 -14.91 1.64
N ARG A 275 22.09 -13.63 1.32
CA ARG A 275 20.92 -13.20 0.53
C ARG A 275 20.94 -13.77 -0.88
N GLY A 276 22.07 -13.69 -1.57
CA GLY A 276 22.19 -14.24 -2.92
C GLY A 276 22.12 -15.76 -2.98
N ASP A 277 22.71 -16.47 -2.01
CA ASP A 277 22.60 -17.92 -1.86
C ASP A 277 21.14 -18.34 -1.63
N PHE A 278 20.42 -17.64 -0.74
CA PHE A 278 19.02 -17.87 -0.45
C PHE A 278 18.11 -17.68 -1.67
N ILE A 279 18.29 -16.57 -2.41
CA ILE A 279 17.55 -16.34 -3.66
C ILE A 279 17.87 -17.43 -4.68
N THR A 280 19.14 -17.81 -4.82
CA THR A 280 19.57 -18.86 -5.76
C THR A 280 18.91 -20.20 -5.45
N PHE A 281 18.78 -20.54 -4.16
CA PHE A 281 18.04 -21.73 -3.73
C PHE A 281 16.57 -21.66 -4.14
N LEU A 282 15.86 -20.59 -3.78
CA LEU A 282 14.43 -20.47 -4.07
C LEU A 282 14.12 -20.28 -5.56
N ALA A 283 15.06 -19.73 -6.33
CA ALA A 283 15.00 -19.66 -7.78
C ALA A 283 15.20 -21.01 -8.46
N SER A 284 15.89 -21.96 -7.80
CA SER A 284 16.06 -23.34 -8.29
C SER A 284 14.90 -24.27 -7.95
N LYS A 285 13.94 -23.79 -7.14
CA LYS A 285 12.75 -24.52 -6.73
C LYS A 285 11.54 -24.01 -7.45
#